data_AF-A0A2Z4YTX3-F1
#
_entry.id   AF-A0A2Z4YTX3-F1
#
_cell.length_a   1.000
_cell.length_b   1.000
_cell.length_c   1.000
_cell.angle_alpha   90.00
_cell.angle_beta   90.00
_cell.angle_gamma   90.00
#
_symmetry.space_group_name_H-M   'P 1'
#
loop_
_entity.id
_entity.type
_entity.pdbx_description
1 polymer ?
#
loop_
_entity_poly.entity_id
_entity_poly.type
_entity_poly.pdbx_seq_one_letter_code
_entity_poly.pdbx_strand_id
1 'polypeptide(L)' 'MRKSVGAEDTFAEDIHSYEPAREGIQPLIEKVWGYCDANEIGAKTVTLKIKYADFSQITRSKTVPAALPELGDLE' A
#
# COMPACT_ATOMS: atom_id res chain seq x y z
N MET A 1 12.74 16.90 -1.36
CA MET A 1 12.49 15.90 -0.29
C MET A 1 11.17 15.18 -0.57
N ARG A 2 11.15 13.86 -0.60
CA ARG A 2 9.95 13.05 -0.87
C ARG A 2 9.16 12.86 0.44
N LYS A 3 7.88 13.21 0.44
CA LYS A 3 7.00 13.16 1.63
C LYS A 3 6.14 11.88 1.71
N SER A 4 6.04 11.14 0.60
CA SER A 4 5.31 9.88 0.52
C SER A 4 5.88 8.98 -0.57
N VAL A 5 5.77 7.67 -0.35
CA VAL A 5 6.14 6.61 -1.29
C VAL A 5 4.90 5.75 -1.49
N GLY A 6 4.60 5.38 -2.74
CA GLY A 6 3.42 4.59 -3.06
C GLY A 6 3.62 3.86 -4.38
N ALA A 7 2.94 2.73 -4.49
CA ALA A 7 2.78 1.95 -5.71
C ALA A 7 1.28 1.68 -5.89
N GLU A 8 0.84 1.70 -7.14
CA GLU A 8 -0.53 1.38 -7.52
C GLU A 8 -0.50 0.50 -8.77
N ASP A 9 -1.37 -0.50 -8.82
CA ASP A 9 -1.57 -1.37 -9.97
C ASP A 9 -3.03 -1.33 -10.41
N THR A 10 -3.27 -1.52 -11.71
CA THR A 10 -4.62 -1.58 -12.27
C THR A 10 -4.83 -2.98 -12.82
N PHE A 11 -5.69 -3.73 -12.15
CA PHE A 11 -6.01 -5.11 -12.53
C PHE A 11 -6.84 -5.15 -13.81
N ALA A 12 -6.66 -6.23 -14.58
CA ALA A 12 -7.43 -6.48 -15.81
C ALA A 12 -8.89 -6.88 -15.53
N GLU A 13 -9.14 -7.48 -14.35
CA GLU A 13 -10.46 -7.93 -13.91
C GLU A 13 -10.78 -7.34 -12.54
N ASP A 14 -12.07 -7.09 -12.29
CA ASP A 14 -12.54 -6.61 -11.00
C ASP A 14 -12.38 -7.68 -9.91
N ILE A 15 -11.76 -7.29 -8.79
CA ILE A 15 -11.54 -8.18 -7.65
C ILE A 15 -12.69 -8.00 -6.66
N HIS A 16 -13.51 -9.04 -6.48
CA HIS A 16 -14.68 -9.00 -5.59
C HIS A 16 -14.49 -9.77 -4.27
N SER A 17 -13.37 -10.48 -4.10
CA SER A 17 -13.09 -11.28 -2.91
C SER A 17 -11.87 -10.77 -2.16
N TYR A 18 -11.85 -11.00 -0.85
CA TYR A 18 -10.78 -10.50 0.03
C TYR A 18 -9.41 -11.12 -0.26
N GLU A 19 -9.36 -12.45 -0.46
CA GLU A 19 -8.11 -13.18 -0.71
C GLU A 19 -7.37 -12.69 -1.97
N PRO A 20 -8.00 -12.63 -3.16
CA PRO A 20 -7.31 -12.09 -4.35
C PRO A 20 -6.95 -10.61 -4.22
N ALA A 21 -7.71 -9.84 -3.44
CA ALA A 21 -7.34 -8.44 -3.17
C ALA A 21 -6.07 -8.37 -2.31
N ARG A 22 -5.94 -9.22 -1.30
CA ARG A 22 -4.73 -9.32 -0.47
C ARG A 22 -3.53 -9.75 -1.31
N GLU A 23 -3.68 -10.78 -2.14
CA GLU A 23 -2.61 -11.25 -3.03
C GLU A 23 -2.18 -10.17 -4.02
N GLY A 24 -3.13 -9.41 -4.58
CA GLY A 24 -2.82 -8.31 -5.49
C GLY A 24 -2.11 -7.12 -4.83
N ILE A 25 -2.31 -6.90 -3.53
CA ILE A 25 -1.67 -5.81 -2.78
C ILE A 25 -0.26 -6.20 -2.32
N GLN A 26 0.02 -7.49 -2.07
CA GLN A 26 1.33 -7.98 -1.64
C GLN A 26 2.52 -7.43 -2.44
N PRO A 27 2.55 -7.50 -3.80
CA PRO A 27 3.67 -6.96 -4.57
C PRO A 27 3.80 -5.44 -4.46
N LEU A 28 2.71 -4.72 -4.21
CA LEU A 28 2.73 -3.27 -3.99
C LEU A 28 3.35 -2.92 -2.64
N ILE A 29 3.02 -3.69 -1.60
CA ILE A 29 3.63 -3.58 -0.27
C ILE A 29 5.14 -3.80 -0.35
N GLU A 30 5.58 -4.88 -0.98
CA GLU A 30 7.01 -5.20 -1.16
C GLU A 30 7.76 -4.09 -1.91
N LYS A 31 7.16 -3.54 -2.98
CA LYS A 31 7.77 -2.46 -3.77
C LYS A 31 7.91 -1.17 -2.98
N VAL A 32 6.89 -0.78 -2.22
CA VAL A 32 6.93 0.42 -1.38
C VAL A 32 7.93 0.24 -0.25
N TRP A 33 7.90 -0.91 0.42
CA TRP A 33 8.81 -1.21 1.52
C TRP A 33 10.26 -1.28 1.05
N GLY A 34 10.56 -2.01 -0.02
CA GLY A 34 11.92 -2.10 -0.57
C GLY A 34 12.47 -0.73 -0.96
N TYR A 35 11.62 0.20 -1.42
CA TYR A 35 12.04 1.58 -1.64
C TYR A 35 12.31 2.33 -0.32
N CYS A 36 11.44 2.17 0.68
CA CYS A 36 11.64 2.81 1.99
C CYS A 36 12.92 2.30 2.67
N ASP A 37 13.14 0.99 2.68
CA ASP A 37 14.32 0.34 3.24
C ASP A 37 15.62 0.82 2.56
N ALA A 38 15.66 0.79 1.22
CA ALA A 38 16.82 1.23 0.45
C ALA A 38 17.16 2.72 0.60
N ASN A 39 16.23 3.54 1.09
CA ASN A 39 16.41 4.98 1.29
C ASN A 39 16.37 5.38 2.78
N GLU A 40 16.39 4.41 3.70
CA GLU A 40 16.32 4.63 5.16
C GLU A 40 15.12 5.52 5.58
N ILE A 41 13.98 5.34 4.92
CA ILE A 41 12.75 6.11 5.14
C ILE A 41 11.84 5.38 6.14
N GLY A 42 11.67 5.95 7.32
CA GLY A 42 10.68 5.48 8.29
C GLY A 42 9.24 5.86 7.90
N ALA A 43 8.40 4.87 7.61
CA ALA A 43 6.98 5.09 7.33
C ALA A 43 6.15 5.10 8.63
N LYS A 44 5.29 6.10 8.82
CA LYS A 44 4.36 6.20 9.96
C LYS A 44 2.89 6.08 9.57
N THR A 45 2.59 6.41 8.32
CA THR A 45 1.22 6.43 7.81
C THR A 45 1.15 5.58 6.57
N VAL A 46 0.28 4.58 6.60
CA VAL A 46 -0.03 3.70 5.47
C VAL A 46 -1.33 4.19 4.88
N THR A 47 -1.41 4.27 3.56
CA THR A 47 -2.63 4.65 2.86
C THR A 47 -2.95 3.62 1.78
N LEU A 48 -4.07 2.93 1.93
CA LEU A 48 -4.63 2.05 0.91
C LEU A 48 -5.57 2.87 0.03
N LYS A 49 -5.39 2.76 -1.29
CA LYS A 49 -6.25 3.36 -2.31
C LYS A 49 -6.89 2.24 -3.12
N ILE A 50 -8.22 2.25 -3.20
CA ILE A 50 -8.99 1.35 -4.04
C ILE A 50 -9.70 2.19 -5.08
N LYS A 51 -9.56 1.84 -6.35
CA LYS A 51 -10.24 2.45 -7.49
C LYS A 51 -11.15 1.40 -8.12
N TYR A 52 -12.44 1.70 -8.21
CA TYR A 52 -13.43 0.82 -8.81
C TYR A 52 -13.53 1.02 -10.34
N ALA A 53 -14.17 0.09 -11.05
CA ALA A 53 -14.40 0.18 -12.50
C ALA A 53 -15.13 1.46 -12.94
N ASP A 54 -16.00 2.01 -12.08
CA ASP A 54 -16.68 3.30 -12.30
C ASP A 54 -15.77 4.52 -12.05
N PHE A 55 -14.45 4.32 -11.90
CA PHE A 55 -13.45 5.33 -11.58
C PHE A 55 -13.63 6.03 -10.23
N SER A 56 -14.62 5.63 -9.42
CA SER A 56 -14.75 6.03 -8.03
C SER A 56 -13.58 5.50 -7.19
N GLN A 57 -13.13 6.30 -6.23
CA GLN A 57 -11.97 5.98 -5.39
C GLN A 57 -12.33 6.07 -3.91
N ILE A 58 -11.88 5.09 -3.13
CA ILE A 58 -11.87 5.16 -1.68
C ILE A 58 -10.44 5.07 -1.17
N THR A 59 -10.18 5.81 -0.10
CA THR A 59 -8.90 5.76 0.60
C THR A 59 -9.13 5.43 2.07
N ARG A 60 -8.26 4.59 2.62
CA ARG A 60 -8.19 4.32 4.06
C ARG A 60 -6.75 4.51 4.48
N SER A 61 -6.55 5.30 5.53
CA SER A 61 -5.22 5.51 6.08
C SER A 61 -5.18 5.05 7.52
N LYS A 62 -4.02 4.54 7.92
CA LYS A 62 -3.72 4.16 9.30
C LYS A 62 -2.39 4.77 9.66
N THR A 63 -2.37 5.53 10.76
CA THR A 63 -1.15 6.14 11.30
C THR A 63 -0.79 5.46 12.60
N VAL A 64 0.46 5.05 12.72
CA VAL A 64 1.02 4.46 13.93
C VAL A 64 1.89 5.47 14.69
N PRO A 65 2.02 5.35 16.02
CA PRO A 65 2.76 6.31 16.84
C PRO A 65 4.27 6.29 16.61
N ALA A 66 4.82 5.14 16.23
CA ALA A 66 6.23 4.95 15.86
C ALA A 66 6.35 4.59 14.37
N ALA A 67 7.56 4.70 13.80
CA ALA A 67 7.78 4.20 12.45
C ALA A 67 7.58 2.67 12.41
N LEU A 68 6.95 2.17 11.35
CA LEU A 68 6.76 0.75 11.13
C LEU A 68 8.14 0.09 11.01
N PRO A 69 8.45 -0.94 11.82
CA PRO A 69 9.79 -1.51 11.87
C PRO A 69 10.03 -2.58 10.79
N GLU A 70 8.97 -3.26 10.32
CA GLU A 70 9.08 -4.39 9.40
C GLU A 70 7.92 -4.45 8.40
N LEU A 71 8.12 -5.21 7.31
CA LEU A 71 7.13 -5.41 6.24
C LEU A 71 5.80 -5.98 6.76
N GLY A 72 5.83 -6.88 7.75
CA GLY A 72 4.64 -7.53 8.31
C GLY A 72 3.68 -6.58 9.03
N ASP A 73 4.12 -5.37 9.34
CA ASP A 73 3.29 -4.31 9.91
C ASP A 73 2.40 -3.62 8.84
N LEU A 74 2.57 -3.98 7.56
CA LEU A 74 1.78 -3.54 6.41
C LEU A 74 0.70 -4.55 5.95
N GLU A 75 0.63 -5.75 6.54
CA GLU A 75 -0.33 -6.81 6.21
C GLU A 75 -1.70 -6.70 6.91
#